data_AF-T0ZNA6-F1
#
_entry.id   AF-T0ZNA6-F1
#
_cell.length_a   1.000
_cell.length_b   1.000
_cell.length_c   1.000
_cell.angle_alpha   90.00
_cell.angle_beta   90.00
_cell.angle_gamma   90.00
#
_symmetry.space_group_name_H-M   'P 1'
#
loop_
_entity.id
_entity.type
_entity.pdbx_description
1 polymer ?
#
loop_
_entity_poly.entity_id
_entity_poly.type
_entity_poly.pdbx_seq_one_letter_code
_entity_poly.pdbx_strand_id
1 'polypeptide(L)'
;LGRLTGMDGTVCLPKYSGFGRTIGRGPAFARALARARALSDEHRLTAVVLLKRHGELCACEIQAALGVTHATVSHHMRVLVAAGLVTPRRQGKWVYYALTASTGVDLP
;
A
#
# COMPACT_ATOMS: atom_id res chain seq x y z
N LEU A 1 20.03 21.88 -19.26
CA LEU A 1 18.69 21.33 -19.57
C LEU A 1 18.38 21.61 -21.03
N GLY A 2 18.42 20.58 -21.87
CA GLY A 2 18.10 20.72 -23.30
C GLY A 2 16.59 20.89 -23.50
N ARG A 3 16.19 21.94 -24.22
CA ARG A 3 14.81 22.13 -24.66
C ARG A 3 14.53 21.10 -25.77
N LEU A 4 13.62 20.17 -25.52
CA LEU A 4 13.08 19.32 -26.59
C LEU A 4 12.25 20.22 -27.51
N THR A 5 12.71 20.36 -28.76
CA THR A 5 12.02 21.13 -29.80
C THR A 5 11.23 20.17 -30.66
N GLY A 6 9.95 20.46 -30.92
CA GLY A 6 9.15 19.72 -31.88
C GLY A 6 9.68 19.89 -33.30
N MET A 7 9.31 18.99 -34.22
CA MET A 7 9.70 19.05 -35.64
C MET A 7 9.19 20.30 -36.36
N ASP A 8 8.23 21.01 -35.76
CA ASP A 8 7.64 22.28 -36.17
C ASP A 8 8.36 23.52 -35.59
N GLY A 9 9.47 23.34 -34.87
CA GLY A 9 10.19 24.43 -34.21
C GLY A 9 9.54 24.92 -32.92
N THR A 10 8.43 24.33 -32.50
CA THR A 10 7.76 24.69 -31.24
C THR A 10 8.55 24.11 -30.06
N VAL A 11 8.93 24.97 -29.12
CA VAL A 11 9.58 24.53 -27.88
C VAL A 11 8.53 23.85 -26.99
N CYS A 12 8.76 22.60 -26.60
CA CYS A 12 7.94 21.97 -25.55
C CYS A 12 8.23 22.67 -24.23
N LEU A 13 7.41 23.66 -23.88
CA LEU A 13 7.35 24.24 -22.55
C LEU A 13 6.63 23.23 -21.66
N PRO A 14 7.32 22.53 -20.74
CA PRO A 14 6.66 21.55 -19.90
C PRO A 14 5.70 22.32 -19.02
N LYS A 15 4.39 22.13 -19.20
CA LYS A 15 3.33 22.77 -18.37
C LYS A 15 3.53 22.55 -16.86
N TYR A 16 4.39 21.60 -16.49
CA TYR A 16 4.70 21.19 -15.13
C TYR A 16 6.18 21.41 -14.76
N SER A 17 6.94 22.23 -15.50
CA SER A 17 8.34 22.57 -15.18
C SER A 17 8.41 23.38 -13.88
N GLY A 18 8.40 22.67 -12.74
CA GLY A 18 8.31 23.25 -11.40
C GLY A 18 7.33 22.51 -10.48
N PHE A 19 6.38 21.78 -11.05
CA PHE A 19 5.33 21.04 -10.32
C PHE A 19 5.94 20.01 -9.36
N GLY A 20 6.94 19.23 -9.80
CA GLY A 20 7.61 18.24 -8.95
C GLY A 20 8.36 18.80 -7.73
N ARG A 21 8.53 20.12 -7.61
CA ARG A 21 9.13 20.75 -6.42
C ARG A 21 8.10 21.15 -5.36
N THR A 22 6.83 21.33 -5.72
CA THR A 22 5.77 21.86 -4.84
C THR A 22 4.76 20.81 -4.36
N ILE A 23 4.58 19.69 -5.07
CA ILE A 23 3.75 18.56 -4.60
C ILE A 23 4.54 17.61 -3.69
N GLY A 24 3.92 17.19 -2.58
CA GLY A 24 4.31 15.96 -1.88
C GLY A 24 5.48 16.06 -0.89
N ARG A 25 5.70 17.21 -0.25
CA ARG A 25 6.65 17.32 0.88
C ARG A 25 5.89 17.59 2.17
N GLY A 26 5.39 16.53 2.79
CA GLY A 26 4.73 16.63 4.09
C GLY A 26 4.55 15.25 4.72
N PRO A 27 4.37 15.19 6.05
CA PRO A 27 4.21 13.93 6.77
C PRO A 27 2.98 13.13 6.28
N ALA A 28 1.93 13.80 5.82
CA ALA A 28 0.77 13.15 5.20
C ALA A 28 1.13 12.43 3.89
N PHE A 29 1.94 13.06 3.04
CA PHE A 29 2.38 12.46 1.78
C PHE A 29 3.34 11.29 2.00
N ALA A 30 4.25 11.41 2.97
CA ALA A 30 5.13 10.32 3.36
C ALA A 30 4.34 9.08 3.83
N ARG A 31 3.28 9.28 4.62
CA ARG A 31 2.37 8.18 5.03
C ARG A 31 1.62 7.58 3.84
N ALA A 32 1.12 8.41 2.92
CA ALA A 32 0.45 7.94 1.71
C ALA A 32 1.40 7.11 0.82
N LEU A 33 2.64 7.55 0.65
CA LEU A 33 3.66 6.81 -0.10
C LEU A 33 4.03 5.49 0.58
N ALA A 34 4.16 5.48 1.92
CA ALA A 34 4.42 4.26 2.67
C ALA A 34 3.28 3.23 2.51
N ARG A 35 2.02 3.68 2.56
CA ARG A 35 0.84 2.85 2.27
C ARG A 35 0.86 2.32 0.84
N ALA A 36 1.14 3.18 -0.15
CA ALA A 36 1.21 2.77 -1.55
C ALA A 36 2.28 1.69 -1.75
N ARG A 37 3.49 1.88 -1.21
CA ARG A 37 4.59 0.89 -1.26
C ARG A 37 4.22 -0.43 -0.58
N ALA A 38 3.50 -0.37 0.54
CA ALA A 38 3.01 -1.55 1.23
C ALA A 38 1.96 -2.31 0.39
N LEU A 39 1.21 -1.65 -0.49
CA LEU A 39 0.25 -2.31 -1.38
C LEU A 39 0.85 -2.80 -2.71
N SER A 40 2.07 -2.38 -3.08
CA SER A 40 2.72 -2.74 -4.35
C SER A 40 3.24 -4.20 -4.42
N ASP A 41 2.63 -5.12 -3.70
CA ASP A 41 3.01 -6.54 -3.66
C ASP A 41 1.76 -7.38 -3.73
N GLU A 42 1.82 -8.41 -4.57
CA GLU A 42 0.67 -9.25 -4.91
C GLU A 42 0.05 -9.92 -3.68
N HIS A 43 0.87 -10.50 -2.80
CA HIS A 43 0.38 -11.18 -1.61
C HIS A 43 -0.18 -10.19 -0.58
N ARG A 44 0.45 -9.02 -0.42
CA ARG A 44 -0.06 -7.97 0.47
C ARG A 44 -1.39 -7.40 -0.02
N LEU A 45 -1.51 -7.15 -1.32
CA LEU A 45 -2.75 -6.69 -1.92
C LEU A 45 -3.85 -7.73 -1.77
N THR A 46 -3.54 -9.00 -2.07
CA THR A 46 -4.48 -10.12 -1.92
C THR A 46 -4.94 -10.27 -0.47
N ALA A 47 -4.04 -10.16 0.51
CA ALA A 47 -4.42 -10.19 1.92
C ALA A 47 -5.37 -9.05 2.30
N VAL A 48 -5.14 -7.84 1.79
CA VAL A 48 -6.04 -6.69 2.02
C VAL A 48 -7.42 -6.93 1.39
N VAL A 49 -7.50 -7.50 0.18
CA VAL A 49 -8.77 -7.89 -0.45
C VAL A 49 -9.51 -8.93 0.40
N LEU A 50 -8.81 -9.95 0.88
CA LEU A 50 -9.39 -10.98 1.75
C LEU A 50 -9.94 -10.38 3.04
N LEU A 51 -9.18 -9.50 3.69
CA LEU A 51 -9.63 -8.79 4.89
C LEU A 51 -10.81 -7.87 4.61
N LYS A 52 -10.88 -7.23 3.43
CA LYS A 52 -12.05 -6.43 3.02
C LYS A 52 -13.31 -7.29 2.91
N ARG A 53 -13.17 -8.51 2.38
CA ARG A 53 -14.30 -9.43 2.14
C ARG A 53 -14.77 -10.16 3.40
N HIS A 54 -13.84 -10.54 4.28
CA HIS A 54 -14.13 -11.37 5.46
C HIS A 54 -14.09 -10.62 6.79
N GLY A 55 -13.65 -9.36 6.80
CA GLY A 55 -13.59 -8.50 7.99
C GLY A 55 -12.36 -8.72 8.85
N GLU A 56 -12.29 -9.87 9.53
CA GLU A 56 -11.18 -10.25 10.40
C GLU A 56 -10.73 -11.69 10.07
N LEU A 57 -9.43 -11.90 9.88
CA LEU A 57 -8.84 -13.22 9.58
C LEU A 57 -7.62 -13.48 10.46
N CYS A 58 -7.42 -14.73 10.87
CA CYS A 58 -6.21 -15.14 11.57
C CYS A 58 -5.02 -15.35 10.60
N ALA A 59 -3.80 -15.33 11.15
CA ALA A 59 -2.59 -15.56 10.37
C ALA A 59 -2.63 -16.88 9.55
N CYS A 60 -3.26 -17.93 10.09
CA CYS A 60 -3.35 -19.24 9.44
C CYS A 60 -4.33 -19.25 8.27
N GLU A 61 -5.45 -18.53 8.37
CA GLU A 61 -6.41 -18.38 7.27
C GLU A 61 -5.79 -17.59 6.10
N ILE A 62 -5.07 -16.51 6.42
CA ILE A 62 -4.34 -15.72 5.42
C ILE A 62 -3.25 -16.57 4.75
N GLN A 63 -2.54 -17.40 5.53
CA GLN A 63 -1.55 -18.33 5.01
C GLN A 63 -2.16 -19.35 4.04
N ALA A 64 -3.28 -19.97 4.44
CA ALA A 64 -3.97 -20.94 3.61
C ALA A 64 -4.47 -20.32 2.30
N ALA A 65 -4.99 -19.09 2.36
CA ALA A 65 -5.50 -18.38 1.18
C ALA A 65 -4.39 -17.91 0.22
N LEU A 66 -3.22 -17.50 0.74
CA LEU A 66 -2.10 -17.03 -0.07
C LEU A 66 -1.20 -18.16 -0.59
N GLY A 67 -1.26 -19.35 0.01
CA GLY A 67 -0.39 -20.48 -0.36
C GLY A 67 1.10 -20.26 -0.04
N VAL A 68 1.41 -19.37 0.91
CA VAL A 68 2.80 -19.02 1.30
C VAL A 68 3.15 -19.56 2.69
N THR A 69 4.42 -19.45 3.09
CA THR A 69 4.85 -19.88 4.43
C THR A 69 4.35 -18.95 5.53
N HIS A 70 4.24 -19.46 6.76
CA HIS A 70 3.90 -18.65 7.94
C HIS A 70 4.87 -17.47 8.16
N ALA A 71 6.16 -17.67 7.87
CA ALA A 71 7.17 -16.62 7.98
C ALA A 71 6.90 -15.48 6.98
N THR A 72 6.53 -15.83 5.74
CA THR A 72 6.16 -14.89 4.69
C THR A 72 4.90 -14.10 5.06
N VAL A 73 3.86 -14.76 5.56
CA VAL A 73 2.65 -14.07 6.06
C VAL A 73 2.99 -13.11 7.19
N SER A 74 3.75 -13.57 8.19
CA SER A 74 4.15 -12.72 9.32
C SER A 74 4.92 -11.47 8.85
N HIS A 75 5.80 -11.64 7.87
CA HIS A 75 6.52 -10.51 7.27
C HIS A 75 5.57 -9.53 6.56
N HIS A 76 4.71 -10.04 5.67
CA HIS A 76 3.73 -9.23 4.94
C HIS A 76 2.78 -8.48 5.89
N MET A 77 2.26 -9.14 6.92
CA MET A 77 1.39 -8.52 7.91
C MET A 77 2.13 -7.44 8.70
N ARG A 78 3.39 -7.66 9.09
CA ARG A 78 4.19 -6.65 9.78
C ARG A 78 4.38 -5.39 8.93
N VAL A 79 4.58 -5.54 7.61
CA VAL A 79 4.68 -4.41 6.68
C VAL A 79 3.35 -3.65 6.58
N LEU A 80 2.23 -4.37 6.48
CA LEU A 80 0.89 -3.75 6.43
C LEU A 80 0.52 -3.02 7.73
N VAL A 81 0.88 -3.58 8.88
CA VAL A 81 0.70 -2.93 10.19
C VAL A 81 1.57 -1.69 10.30
N ALA A 82 2.85 -1.75 9.89
CA ALA A 82 3.74 -0.60 9.91
C ALA A 82 3.25 0.55 9.00
N ALA A 83 2.59 0.22 7.88
CA ALA A 83 1.96 1.20 7.00
C ALA A 83 0.61 1.73 7.54
N GLY A 84 0.10 1.17 8.63
CA GLY A 84 -1.18 1.51 9.24
C GLY A 84 -2.39 1.13 8.38
N LEU A 85 -2.25 0.10 7.53
CA LEU A 85 -3.33 -0.43 6.68
C LEU A 85 -4.16 -1.50 7.40
N VAL A 86 -3.51 -2.24 8.30
CA VAL A 86 -4.09 -3.38 9.02
C VAL A 86 -3.81 -3.22 10.51
N THR A 87 -4.74 -3.66 11.35
CA THR A 87 -4.62 -3.67 12.80
C THR A 87 -4.57 -5.13 13.31
N PRO A 88 -3.55 -5.50 14.11
CA PRO A 88 -3.50 -6.81 14.74
C PRO A 88 -4.31 -6.84 16.06
N ARG A 89 -5.05 -7.90 16.29
CA ARG A 89 -5.77 -8.21 17.54
C ARG A 89 -5.34 -9.58 18.04
N ARG A 90 -4.90 -9.68 19.30
CA ARG A 90 -4.56 -10.97 19.92
C ARG A 90 -5.78 -11.54 20.62
N GLN A 91 -6.07 -12.81 20.38
CA GLN A 91 -7.10 -13.56 21.09
C GLN A 91 -6.55 -14.94 21.46
N GLY A 92 -6.23 -15.09 22.75
CA GLY A 92 -5.54 -16.27 23.26
C GLY A 92 -4.17 -16.45 22.59
N LYS A 93 -3.96 -17.60 21.94
CA LYS A 93 -2.72 -17.93 21.22
C LYS A 93 -2.67 -17.37 19.79
N TRP A 94 -3.79 -16.85 19.29
CA TRP A 94 -3.96 -16.48 17.88
C TRP A 94 -3.85 -14.97 17.69
N VAL A 95 -3.33 -14.57 16.53
CA VAL A 95 -3.31 -13.18 16.08
C VAL A 95 -4.25 -13.07 14.90
N TYR A 96 -5.23 -12.19 15.05
CA TYR A 96 -6.19 -11.81 14.04
C TYR A 96 -5.80 -10.45 13.45
N TYR A 97 -6.13 -10.26 12.18
CA TYR A 97 -5.87 -9.04 11.44
C TYR A 97 -7.18 -8.53 10.88
N ALA A 98 -7.37 -7.22 10.93
CA ALA A 98 -8.51 -6.53 10.34
C ALA A 98 -8.04 -5.25 9.63
N LEU A 99 -8.80 -4.77 8.64
CA LEU A 99 -8.49 -3.48 8.02
C LEU A 99 -8.65 -2.34 9.03
N THR A 100 -7.71 -1.40 9.01
CA THR A 100 -7.83 -0.22 9.85
C THR A 100 -8.97 0.67 9.34
N ALA A 101 -9.89 1.09 10.21
CA ALA A 101 -11.09 1.85 9.83
C ALA A 101 -10.79 3.19 9.12
N SER A 102 -9.61 3.78 9.36
CA SER A 102 -9.18 5.03 8.71
C SER A 102 -8.54 4.82 7.33
N THR A 103 -8.41 3.57 6.89
CA THR A 103 -7.87 3.26 5.58
C THR A 103 -8.99 3.35 4.56
N GLY A 104 -9.19 4.53 3.98
CA GLY A 104 -10.05 4.73 2.81
C GLY A 104 -9.48 4.04 1.58
N VAL A 105 -9.44 2.71 1.58
CA VAL A 105 -8.98 1.89 0.46
C VAL A 105 -10.21 1.30 -0.20
N ASP A 106 -10.67 1.97 -1.25
CA ASP A 106 -11.70 1.43 -2.12
C ASP A 106 -11.07 0.40 -3.09
N LEU A 107 -10.79 -0.79 -2.56
CA LEU A 107 -10.28 -1.94 -3.34
C LEU A 107 -11.46 -2.76 -3.93
N PRO A 108 -11.39 -3.25 -5.18
CA PRO A 108 -12.45 -4.03 -5.82
C PRO A 108 -12.72 -5.40 -5.18
#